data_AF-A0A174NX72-F1
#
_entry.id   AF-A0A174NX72-F1
#
_cell.length_a   1.000
_cell.length_b   1.000
_cell.length_c   1.000
_cell.angle_alpha   90.00
_cell.angle_beta   90.00
_cell.angle_gamma   90.00
#
_symmetry.space_group_name_H-M   'P 1'
#
loop_
_entity.id
_entity.type
_entity.pdbx_description
1 polymer ?
#
loop_
_entity_poly.entity_id
_entity_poly.type
_entity_poly.pdbx_seq_one_letter_code
_entity_poly.pdbx_strand_id
1 'polypeptide(L)'
;MAKGLIGGMTDYNHQSFDDILVDLYDERKRTISFRDEIVKNIDILKANSYWNNVPFNFKSQVEYAVKHYNTAITEFKEIHKDLKNEVKEHHIKRLRKISTVAREINVSIGRIWHQEYDNKDYDNSNFRIVERIYCDTRDMAVNLLDISNVAERLNDYIGKSKFNMKKNNPWLSGSFYLFLVVIVIATLGVLAQSVHWALLPIIIIGGILLIGLIGIFQLKNDDKITDKSFVSLVKETYKRLPLISKKNE
;
A
#
# COMPACT_ATOMS: atom_id res chain seq x y z
N MET A 1 -0.31 13.14 8.99
CA MET A 1 -1.62 13.67 9.44
C MET A 1 -1.64 15.13 9.92
N ALA A 2 -2.43 15.97 9.27
CA ALA A 2 -3.13 17.08 9.95
C ALA A 2 -4.50 16.53 10.37
N LYS A 3 -4.64 16.05 11.61
CA LYS A 3 -5.95 15.55 12.09
C LYS A 3 -6.92 16.73 12.20
N GLY A 4 -8.16 16.54 11.79
CA GLY A 4 -9.22 17.50 12.06
C GLY A 4 -9.45 17.65 13.57
N LEU A 5 -10.01 18.78 14.01
CA LEU A 5 -10.38 19.01 15.42
C LEU A 5 -11.42 18.00 15.94
N ILE A 6 -12.11 17.28 15.05
CA ILE A 6 -13.16 16.30 15.36
C ILE A 6 -12.72 14.94 14.83
N GLY A 7 -12.44 13.99 15.72
CA GLY A 7 -12.12 12.62 15.34
C GLY A 7 -13.28 11.92 14.63
N GLY A 8 -12.96 11.18 13.57
CA GLY A 8 -13.94 10.56 12.66
C GLY A 8 -14.33 11.44 11.46
N MET A 9 -13.91 12.70 11.43
CA MET A 9 -14.21 13.65 10.34
C MET A 9 -12.96 14.08 9.55
N THR A 10 -11.82 13.41 9.74
CA THR A 10 -10.60 13.76 9.01
C THR A 10 -10.79 13.47 7.51
N ASP A 11 -10.52 14.45 6.65
CA ASP A 11 -10.61 14.33 5.19
C ASP A 11 -9.36 13.68 4.60
N TYR A 12 -9.55 12.61 3.82
CA TYR A 12 -8.49 11.84 3.16
C TYR A 12 -8.48 12.00 1.63
N ASN A 13 -9.38 12.80 1.06
CA ASN A 13 -9.56 12.90 -0.40
C ASN A 13 -8.32 13.43 -1.15
N HIS A 14 -7.50 14.23 -0.47
CA HIS A 14 -6.29 14.84 -1.05
C HIS A 14 -5.02 14.02 -0.81
N GLN A 15 -5.10 12.90 -0.07
CA GLN A 15 -3.92 12.09 0.25
C GLN A 15 -3.50 11.15 -0.88
N SER A 16 -2.19 11.00 -1.04
CA SER A 16 -1.57 10.02 -1.93
C SER A 16 -1.48 8.64 -1.28
N PHE A 17 -1.13 7.62 -2.07
CA PHE A 17 -0.90 6.27 -1.55
C PHE A 17 0.25 6.19 -0.54
N ASP A 18 1.32 6.96 -0.76
CA ASP A 18 2.48 6.97 0.15
C ASP A 18 2.11 7.66 1.48
N ASP A 19 1.28 8.70 1.44
CA ASP A 19 0.74 9.34 2.65
C ASP A 19 -0.08 8.35 3.48
N ILE A 20 -0.92 7.53 2.83
CA ILE A 20 -1.70 6.47 3.51
C ILE A 20 -0.79 5.45 4.19
N LEU A 21 0.32 5.05 3.56
CA LEU A 21 1.28 4.12 4.17
C LEU A 21 1.91 4.72 5.43
N VAL A 22 2.32 5.99 5.37
CA VAL A 22 2.86 6.71 6.52
C VAL A 22 1.81 6.83 7.62
N ASP A 23 0.59 7.22 7.29
CA ASP A 23 -0.48 7.41 8.25
C ASP A 23 -0.89 6.09 8.93
N LEU A 24 -0.93 4.95 8.22
CA LEU A 24 -1.15 3.63 8.82
C LEU A 24 -0.02 3.23 9.80
N TYR A 25 1.23 3.57 9.47
CA TYR A 25 2.37 3.32 10.33
C TYR A 25 2.35 4.19 11.59
N ASP A 26 1.98 5.47 11.45
CA ASP A 26 1.88 6.41 12.57
C ASP A 26 0.67 6.10 13.46
N GLU A 27 -0.48 5.71 12.89
CA GLU A 27 -1.63 5.28 13.68
C GLU A 27 -1.34 3.99 14.45
N ARG A 28 -0.54 3.07 13.89
CA ARG A 28 -0.04 1.93 14.66
C ARG A 28 0.79 2.38 15.87
N LYS A 29 1.72 3.32 15.71
CA LYS A 29 2.52 3.85 16.83
C LYS A 29 1.65 4.53 17.88
N ARG A 30 0.69 5.35 17.46
CA ARG A 30 -0.27 6.01 18.35
C ARG A 30 -1.07 4.98 19.14
N THR A 31 -1.59 3.95 18.47
CA THR A 31 -2.35 2.87 19.11
C THR A 31 -1.50 2.12 20.14
N ILE A 32 -0.23 1.85 19.84
CA ILE A 32 0.70 1.26 20.82
C ILE A 32 0.84 2.17 22.05
N SER A 33 1.09 3.46 21.84
CA SER A 33 1.30 4.42 22.93
C SER A 33 0.09 4.50 23.87
N PHE A 34 -1.13 4.62 23.34
CA PHE A 34 -2.35 4.66 24.15
C PHE A 34 -2.58 3.32 24.87
N ARG A 35 -2.44 2.20 24.17
CA ARG A 35 -2.59 0.87 24.77
C ARG A 35 -1.62 0.66 25.93
N ASP A 36 -0.36 1.02 25.74
CA ASP A 36 0.69 0.88 26.77
C ASP A 36 0.40 1.76 27.99
N GLU A 37 -0.04 3.02 27.79
CA GLU A 37 -0.37 3.92 28.90
C GLU A 37 -1.61 3.45 29.68
N ILE A 38 -2.65 2.95 28.99
CA ILE A 38 -3.82 2.34 29.64
C ILE A 38 -3.39 1.15 30.50
N VAL A 39 -2.61 0.22 29.96
CA VAL A 39 -2.14 -0.97 30.68
C VAL A 39 -1.29 -0.58 31.89
N LYS A 40 -0.35 0.35 31.71
CA LYS A 40 0.48 0.89 32.79
C LYS A 40 -0.36 1.49 33.92
N ASN A 41 -1.37 2.31 33.60
CA ASN A 41 -2.25 2.90 34.59
C ASN A 41 -3.09 1.85 35.34
N ILE A 42 -3.56 0.81 34.64
CA ILE A 42 -4.22 -0.34 35.28
C ILE A 42 -3.27 -1.04 36.25
N ASP A 43 -2.02 -1.28 35.85
CA ASP A 43 -1.03 -1.97 36.69
C ASP A 43 -0.67 -1.17 37.95
N ILE A 44 -0.58 0.16 37.85
CA ILE A 44 -0.41 1.06 39.01
C ILE A 44 -1.58 0.88 40.00
N LEU A 45 -2.82 0.87 39.50
CA LEU A 45 -4.01 0.72 40.34
C LEU A 45 -4.17 -0.70 40.92
N LYS A 46 -3.66 -1.72 40.23
CA LYS A 46 -3.60 -3.08 40.78
C LYS A 46 -2.56 -3.16 41.90
N ALA A 47 -1.39 -2.56 41.71
CA ALA A 47 -0.31 -2.59 42.70
C ALA A 47 -0.72 -1.94 44.04
N ASN A 48 -1.57 -0.91 44.01
CA ASN A 48 -2.10 -0.27 45.21
C ASN A 48 -3.52 -0.76 45.60
N SER A 49 -4.01 -1.83 44.98
CA SER A 49 -5.32 -2.46 45.21
C SER A 49 -6.55 -1.58 44.91
N TYR A 50 -6.40 -0.34 44.43
CA TYR A 50 -7.52 0.54 44.10
C TYR A 50 -8.35 0.01 42.93
N TRP A 51 -7.75 -0.76 42.01
CA TRP A 51 -8.46 -1.37 40.88
C TRP A 51 -9.61 -2.30 41.31
N ASN A 52 -9.54 -2.85 42.53
CA ASN A 52 -10.61 -3.70 43.06
C ASN A 52 -11.92 -2.92 43.28
N ASN A 53 -11.81 -1.62 43.60
CA ASN A 53 -12.95 -0.73 43.85
C ASN A 53 -13.59 -0.20 42.55
N VAL A 54 -12.92 -0.37 41.40
CA VAL A 54 -13.45 0.07 40.11
C VAL A 54 -14.61 -0.86 39.67
N PRO A 55 -15.76 -0.32 39.23
CA PRO A 55 -16.91 -1.09 38.77
C PRO A 55 -16.58 -2.10 37.67
N PHE A 56 -17.18 -3.29 37.75
CA PHE A 56 -16.88 -4.40 36.84
C PHE A 56 -17.17 -4.07 35.36
N ASN A 57 -18.29 -3.40 35.06
CA ASN A 57 -18.66 -2.98 33.70
C ASN A 57 -17.58 -2.09 33.07
N PHE A 58 -17.04 -1.13 33.81
CA PHE A 58 -15.93 -0.30 33.37
C PHE A 58 -14.67 -1.12 33.10
N LYS A 59 -14.27 -1.98 34.06
CA LYS A 59 -13.10 -2.87 33.90
C LYS A 59 -13.21 -3.74 32.65
N SER A 60 -14.37 -4.37 32.48
CA SER A 60 -14.67 -5.24 31.34
C SER A 60 -14.61 -4.49 30.01
N GLN A 61 -15.19 -3.29 29.94
CA GLN A 61 -15.15 -2.46 28.72
C GLN A 61 -13.74 -2.00 28.37
N VAL A 62 -12.94 -1.61 29.38
CA VAL A 62 -11.53 -1.22 29.17
C VAL A 62 -10.70 -2.42 28.69
N GLU A 63 -10.88 -3.60 29.27
CA GLU A 63 -10.20 -4.82 28.84
C GLU A 63 -10.56 -5.21 27.39
N TYR A 64 -11.86 -5.12 27.05
CA TYR A 64 -12.33 -5.30 25.68
C TYR A 64 -11.66 -4.31 24.71
N ALA A 65 -11.56 -3.04 25.10
CA ALA A 65 -10.90 -2.01 24.29
C ALA A 65 -9.40 -2.29 24.10
N VAL A 66 -8.68 -2.67 25.16
CA VAL A 66 -7.26 -3.06 25.09
C VAL A 66 -7.06 -4.24 24.14
N LYS A 67 -7.94 -5.25 24.19
CA LYS A 67 -7.91 -6.39 23.26
C LYS A 67 -8.13 -5.94 21.81
N HIS A 68 -9.05 -5.00 21.59
CA HIS A 68 -9.27 -4.41 20.27
C HIS A 68 -8.04 -3.65 19.77
N TYR A 69 -7.38 -2.84 20.62
CA TYR A 69 -6.17 -2.12 20.25
C TYR A 69 -5.01 -3.05 19.89
N ASN A 70 -4.83 -4.16 20.63
CA ASN A 70 -3.85 -5.18 20.28
C ASN A 70 -4.12 -5.79 18.89
N THR A 71 -5.39 -6.06 18.59
CA THR A 71 -5.81 -6.51 17.25
C THR A 71 -5.47 -5.45 16.21
N ALA A 72 -5.88 -4.19 16.41
CA ALA A 72 -5.62 -3.09 15.49
C ALA A 72 -4.12 -2.90 15.21
N ILE A 73 -3.25 -2.98 16.23
CA ILE A 73 -1.78 -2.89 16.07
C ILE A 73 -1.23 -3.97 15.14
N THR A 74 -1.77 -5.20 15.26
CA THR A 74 -1.37 -6.34 14.44
C THR A 74 -1.88 -6.17 13.01
N GLU A 75 -3.15 -5.80 12.87
CA GLU A 75 -3.80 -5.52 11.59
C GLU A 75 -3.06 -4.43 10.81
N PHE A 76 -2.74 -3.30 11.44
CA PHE A 76 -1.98 -2.22 10.80
C PHE A 76 -0.61 -2.70 10.33
N LYS A 77 0.09 -3.51 11.14
CA LYS A 77 1.41 -4.05 10.76
C LYS A 77 1.30 -4.94 9.52
N GLU A 78 0.33 -5.84 9.49
CA GLU A 78 0.14 -6.77 8.39
C GLU A 78 -0.34 -6.07 7.12
N ILE A 79 -1.37 -5.23 7.23
CA ILE A 79 -1.90 -4.45 6.11
C ILE A 79 -0.80 -3.58 5.53
N HIS A 80 -0.09 -2.79 6.34
CA HIS A 80 1.01 -1.97 5.85
C HIS A 80 2.11 -2.79 5.14
N LYS A 81 2.39 -4.02 5.59
CA LYS A 81 3.32 -4.93 4.90
C LYS A 81 2.76 -5.38 3.56
N ASP A 82 1.49 -5.78 3.51
CA ASP A 82 0.84 -6.30 2.31
C ASP A 82 0.66 -5.23 1.24
N LEU A 83 0.31 -4.00 1.63
CA LEU A 83 0.11 -2.86 0.71
C LEU A 83 1.37 -2.51 -0.10
N LYS A 84 2.57 -2.84 0.41
CA LYS A 84 3.82 -2.71 -0.36
C LYS A 84 3.89 -3.66 -1.56
N ASN A 85 3.10 -4.72 -1.55
CA ASN A 85 3.03 -5.70 -2.62
C ASN A 85 1.80 -5.49 -3.48
N GLU A 86 0.62 -5.38 -2.88
CA GLU A 86 -0.65 -5.21 -3.59
C GLU A 86 -1.75 -4.71 -2.65
N VAL A 87 -2.64 -3.87 -3.17
CA VAL A 87 -3.86 -3.44 -2.49
C VAL A 87 -5.02 -4.35 -2.86
N LYS A 88 -5.64 -4.97 -1.85
CA LYS A 88 -6.75 -5.91 -2.00
C LYS A 88 -7.96 -5.50 -1.18
N GLU A 89 -9.16 -5.91 -1.60
CA GLU A 89 -10.41 -5.63 -0.89
C GLU A 89 -10.39 -6.01 0.59
N HIS A 90 -9.71 -7.11 0.95
CA HIS A 90 -9.68 -7.56 2.33
C HIS A 90 -8.92 -6.59 3.24
N HIS A 91 -7.98 -5.80 2.74
CA HIS A 91 -7.32 -4.73 3.50
C HIS A 91 -8.35 -3.67 3.92
N ILE A 92 -9.19 -3.24 2.97
CA ILE A 92 -10.25 -2.24 3.21
C ILE A 92 -11.27 -2.80 4.21
N LYS A 93 -11.71 -4.05 4.03
CA LYS A 93 -12.67 -4.72 4.93
C LYS A 93 -12.14 -4.79 6.37
N ARG A 94 -10.85 -5.12 6.54
CA ARG A 94 -10.18 -5.18 7.85
C ARG A 94 -10.12 -3.80 8.52
N LEU A 95 -9.68 -2.76 7.80
CA LEU A 95 -9.64 -1.38 8.32
C LEU A 95 -11.03 -0.88 8.73
N ARG A 96 -12.07 -1.13 7.92
CA ARG A 96 -13.46 -0.78 8.27
C ARG A 96 -13.95 -1.50 9.52
N LYS A 97 -13.55 -2.77 9.71
CA LYS A 97 -13.91 -3.52 10.92
C LYS A 97 -13.26 -2.93 12.18
N ILE A 98 -12.02 -2.44 12.08
CA ILE A 98 -11.35 -1.73 13.18
C ILE A 98 -12.16 -0.50 13.62
N SER A 99 -12.54 0.36 12.68
CA SER A 99 -13.33 1.57 12.95
C SER A 99 -14.72 1.23 13.51
N THR A 100 -15.37 0.19 12.99
CA THR A 100 -16.69 -0.26 13.47
C THR A 100 -16.66 -0.65 14.95
N VAL A 101 -15.71 -1.48 15.36
CA VAL A 101 -15.57 -1.89 16.77
C VAL A 101 -15.12 -0.72 17.64
N ALA A 102 -14.28 0.17 17.13
CA ALA A 102 -13.89 1.38 17.85
C ALA A 102 -15.08 2.32 18.14
N ARG A 103 -16.03 2.44 17.21
CA ARG A 103 -17.29 3.17 17.42
C ARG A 103 -18.12 2.56 18.54
N GLU A 104 -18.24 1.24 18.58
CA GLU A 104 -18.94 0.53 19.65
C GLU A 104 -18.26 0.78 21.01
N ILE A 105 -16.93 0.75 21.06
CA ILE A 105 -16.15 1.06 22.27
C ILE A 105 -16.42 2.50 22.73
N ASN A 106 -16.30 3.49 21.85
CA ASN A 106 -16.51 4.91 22.19
C ASN A 106 -17.92 5.14 22.79
N VAL A 107 -18.95 4.56 22.17
CA VAL A 107 -20.32 4.66 22.67
C VAL A 107 -20.47 3.96 24.01
N SER A 108 -20.00 2.71 24.12
CA SER A 108 -20.16 1.89 25.33
C SER A 108 -19.43 2.48 26.53
N ILE A 109 -18.14 2.85 26.37
CA ILE A 109 -17.36 3.42 27.46
C ILE A 109 -17.90 4.79 27.90
N GLY A 110 -18.39 5.59 26.95
CA GLY A 110 -19.07 6.85 27.24
C GLY A 110 -20.34 6.64 28.06
N ARG A 111 -21.19 5.68 27.67
CA ARG A 111 -22.40 5.32 28.42
C ARG A 111 -22.05 4.86 29.83
N ILE A 112 -21.13 3.91 29.97
CA ILE A 112 -20.69 3.39 31.28
C ILE A 112 -20.21 4.54 32.17
N TRP A 113 -19.33 5.39 31.66
CA TRP A 113 -18.78 6.49 32.44
C TRP A 113 -19.84 7.49 32.89
N HIS A 114 -20.75 7.90 32.00
CA HIS A 114 -21.71 8.96 32.31
C HIS A 114 -22.98 8.47 33.01
N GLN A 115 -23.38 7.21 32.84
CA GLN A 115 -24.69 6.71 33.27
C GLN A 115 -24.62 5.54 34.26
N GLU A 116 -23.52 4.77 34.29
CA GLU A 116 -23.44 3.54 35.09
C GLU A 116 -22.33 3.59 36.17
N TYR A 117 -21.34 4.47 36.01
CA TYR A 117 -20.24 4.61 36.96
C TYR A 117 -20.63 5.61 38.06
N ASP A 118 -21.19 5.10 39.15
CA ASP A 118 -21.56 5.88 40.34
C ASP A 118 -20.36 6.15 41.25
N ASN A 119 -20.48 7.17 42.13
CA ASN A 119 -19.50 7.51 43.18
C ASN A 119 -18.09 7.82 42.65
N LYS A 120 -17.99 8.71 41.65
CA LYS A 120 -16.71 9.20 41.11
C LYS A 120 -15.97 10.04 42.17
N ASP A 121 -14.82 9.54 42.62
CA ASP A 121 -14.04 10.09 43.73
C ASP A 121 -12.98 11.08 43.24
N TYR A 122 -13.40 12.23 42.69
CA TYR A 122 -12.51 13.18 42.00
C TYR A 122 -11.37 13.76 42.88
N ASP A 123 -11.54 13.74 44.20
CA ASP A 123 -10.53 14.21 45.15
C ASP A 123 -9.42 13.18 45.39
N ASN A 124 -9.62 11.92 44.99
CA ASN A 124 -8.65 10.85 45.16
C ASN A 124 -7.67 10.74 44.00
N SER A 125 -6.38 10.78 44.33
CA SER A 125 -5.30 10.65 43.33
C SER A 125 -5.38 9.37 42.49
N ASN A 126 -5.85 8.25 43.05
CA ASN A 126 -6.03 7.00 42.31
C ASN A 126 -7.23 7.07 41.36
N PHE A 127 -8.31 7.75 41.75
CA PHE A 127 -9.45 7.95 40.86
C PHE A 127 -9.08 8.78 39.64
N ARG A 128 -8.18 9.77 39.77
CA ARG A 128 -7.66 10.52 38.61
C ARG A 128 -6.94 9.62 37.60
N ILE A 129 -6.34 8.51 38.05
CA ILE A 129 -5.75 7.50 37.16
C ILE A 129 -6.87 6.71 36.44
N VAL A 130 -7.98 6.40 37.12
CA VAL A 130 -9.17 5.80 36.48
C VAL A 130 -9.77 6.73 35.43
N GLU A 131 -9.89 8.02 35.74
CA GLU A 131 -10.31 9.04 34.77
C GLU A 131 -9.39 9.10 33.55
N ARG A 132 -8.07 9.02 33.77
CA ARG A 132 -7.10 8.95 32.65
C ARG A 132 -7.29 7.69 31.81
N ILE A 133 -7.50 6.52 32.42
CA ILE A 133 -7.82 5.29 31.70
C ILE A 133 -9.09 5.47 30.85
N TYR A 134 -10.13 6.10 31.40
CA TYR A 134 -11.36 6.41 30.67
C TYR A 134 -11.07 7.30 29.45
N CYS A 135 -10.39 8.43 29.65
CA CYS A 135 -10.04 9.37 28.59
C CYS A 135 -9.21 8.69 27.51
N ASP A 136 -8.11 8.02 27.87
CA ASP A 136 -7.22 7.36 26.92
C ASP A 136 -7.96 6.26 26.12
N THR A 137 -8.82 5.49 26.78
CA THR A 137 -9.66 4.47 26.11
C THR A 137 -10.60 5.14 25.10
N ARG A 138 -11.31 6.18 25.51
CA ARG A 138 -12.27 6.85 24.62
C ARG A 138 -11.57 7.57 23.46
N ASP A 139 -10.50 8.30 23.74
CA ASP A 139 -9.74 9.06 22.76
C ASP A 139 -9.08 8.15 21.72
N MET A 140 -8.53 7.01 22.13
CA MET A 140 -8.01 6.04 21.17
C MET A 140 -9.12 5.43 20.32
N ALA A 141 -10.29 5.14 20.90
CA ALA A 141 -11.44 4.67 20.14
C ALA A 141 -11.92 5.70 19.10
N VAL A 142 -11.97 6.98 19.48
CA VAL A 142 -12.29 8.10 18.57
C VAL A 142 -11.24 8.23 17.45
N ASN A 143 -9.95 8.15 17.79
CA ASN A 143 -8.87 8.17 16.81
C ASN A 143 -9.00 7.05 15.76
N LEU A 144 -9.42 5.85 16.17
CA LEU A 144 -9.62 4.72 15.26
C LEU A 144 -10.85 4.86 14.36
N LEU A 145 -11.74 5.84 14.59
CA LEU A 145 -12.86 6.09 13.69
C LEU A 145 -12.38 6.56 12.32
N ASP A 146 -11.38 7.45 12.28
CA ASP A 146 -10.82 8.00 11.04
C ASP A 146 -10.24 6.93 10.10
N ILE A 147 -9.97 5.73 10.62
CA ILE A 147 -9.51 4.58 9.82
C ILE A 147 -10.54 4.15 8.77
N SER A 148 -11.84 4.43 8.96
CA SER A 148 -12.83 4.21 7.89
C SER A 148 -12.57 5.09 6.67
N ASN A 149 -12.12 6.33 6.90
CA ASN A 149 -11.86 7.31 5.84
C ASN A 149 -10.55 6.94 5.11
N VAL A 150 -9.55 6.45 5.85
CA VAL A 150 -8.36 5.80 5.26
C VAL A 150 -8.78 4.62 4.39
N ALA A 151 -9.67 3.77 4.87
CA ALA A 151 -10.12 2.59 4.14
C ALA A 151 -10.90 2.95 2.87
N GLU A 152 -11.70 4.01 2.92
CA GLU A 152 -12.39 4.57 1.75
C GLU A 152 -11.39 5.08 0.72
N ARG A 153 -10.40 5.87 1.13
CA ARG A 153 -9.38 6.35 0.21
C ARG A 153 -8.52 5.22 -0.36
N LEU A 154 -8.19 4.22 0.46
CA LEU A 154 -7.43 3.05 0.04
C LEU A 154 -8.19 2.20 -1.00
N ASN A 155 -9.52 2.27 -1.01
CA ASN A 155 -10.37 1.57 -1.98
C ASN A 155 -10.07 1.99 -3.42
N ASP A 156 -9.70 3.26 -3.65
CA ASP A 156 -9.33 3.79 -4.97
C ASP A 156 -8.05 3.15 -5.53
N TYR A 157 -7.25 2.53 -4.66
CA TYR A 157 -5.97 1.92 -5.03
C TYR A 157 -6.05 0.40 -5.20
N ILE A 158 -7.22 -0.22 -5.11
CA ILE A 158 -7.37 -1.67 -5.31
C ILE A 158 -6.77 -2.09 -6.67
N GLY A 159 -5.94 -3.14 -6.66
CA GLY A 159 -5.20 -3.62 -7.84
C GLY A 159 -3.87 -2.90 -8.09
N LYS A 160 -3.54 -1.85 -7.32
CA LYS A 160 -2.19 -1.28 -7.30
C LYS A 160 -1.23 -2.34 -6.74
N SER A 161 -0.35 -2.87 -7.59
CA SER A 161 0.58 -3.94 -7.25
C SER A 161 2.02 -3.58 -7.59
N LYS A 162 2.99 -4.26 -6.97
CA LYS A 162 4.43 -4.05 -7.19
C LYS A 162 4.85 -4.27 -8.65
N PHE A 163 4.14 -5.13 -9.39
CA PHE A 163 4.35 -5.31 -10.83
C PHE A 163 3.92 -4.09 -11.65
N ASN A 164 2.84 -3.42 -11.25
CA ASN A 164 2.44 -2.12 -11.82
C ASN A 164 3.23 -0.92 -11.25
N MET A 165 4.01 -1.11 -10.17
CA MET A 165 4.84 -0.05 -9.55
C MET A 165 6.31 -0.10 -9.96
N LYS A 166 6.84 -1.24 -10.40
CA LYS A 166 8.16 -1.31 -11.04
C LYS A 166 8.03 -0.88 -12.50
N LYS A 167 8.36 0.38 -12.77
CA LYS A 167 8.69 0.83 -14.13
C LYS A 167 9.76 -0.11 -14.69
N ASN A 168 9.56 -0.66 -15.89
CA ASN A 168 10.54 -1.51 -16.56
C ASN A 168 11.90 -0.81 -16.53
N ASN A 169 12.87 -1.44 -15.86
CA ASN A 169 14.20 -0.86 -15.73
C ASN A 169 14.86 -0.93 -17.12
N PRO A 170 15.14 0.23 -17.76
CA PRO A 170 15.74 0.25 -19.09
C PRO A 170 17.08 -0.48 -19.13
N TRP A 171 17.75 -0.64 -17.99
CA TRP A 171 19.02 -1.35 -17.89
C TRP A 171 18.88 -2.86 -17.82
N LEU A 172 17.77 -3.40 -17.29
CA LEU A 172 17.54 -4.85 -17.23
C LEU A 172 16.93 -5.36 -18.55
N SER A 173 15.97 -4.60 -19.11
CA SER A 173 15.39 -4.90 -20.42
C SER A 173 16.36 -4.53 -21.55
N GLY A 174 17.02 -3.36 -21.46
CA GLY A 174 17.95 -2.89 -22.49
C GLY A 174 19.23 -3.71 -22.59
N SER A 175 19.76 -4.27 -21.50
CA SER A 175 20.92 -5.18 -21.58
C SER A 175 20.60 -6.45 -22.36
N PHE A 176 19.38 -6.98 -22.23
CA PHE A 176 18.93 -8.15 -22.98
C PHE A 176 18.89 -7.85 -24.49
N TYR A 177 18.30 -6.72 -24.89
CA TYR A 177 18.23 -6.34 -26.29
C TYR A 177 19.59 -5.94 -26.88
N LEU A 178 20.44 -5.26 -26.10
CA LEU A 178 21.82 -4.95 -26.49
C LEU A 178 22.63 -6.23 -26.73
N PHE A 179 22.52 -7.21 -25.83
CA PHE A 179 23.13 -8.52 -25.99
C PHE A 179 22.66 -9.22 -27.27
N LEU A 180 21.36 -9.17 -27.56
CA LEU A 180 20.77 -9.74 -28.77
C LEU A 180 21.31 -9.06 -30.04
N VAL A 181 21.45 -7.74 -30.02
CA VAL A 181 22.08 -6.98 -31.12
C VAL A 181 23.55 -7.39 -31.31
N VAL A 182 24.33 -7.56 -30.23
CA VAL A 182 25.72 -8.01 -30.31
C VAL A 182 25.82 -9.41 -30.91
N ILE A 183 24.96 -10.35 -30.50
CA ILE A 183 24.89 -11.69 -31.09
C ILE A 183 24.57 -11.62 -32.58
N VAL A 184 23.58 -10.80 -32.97
CA VAL A 184 23.21 -10.62 -34.37
C VAL A 184 24.37 -10.07 -35.18
N ILE A 185 25.05 -9.03 -34.70
CA ILE A 185 26.23 -8.45 -35.38
C ILE A 185 27.36 -9.47 -35.50
N ALA A 186 27.66 -10.22 -34.44
CA ALA A 186 28.69 -11.26 -34.46
C ALA A 186 28.35 -12.36 -35.48
N THR A 187 27.09 -12.81 -35.50
CA THR A 187 26.61 -13.82 -36.45
C THR A 187 26.68 -13.32 -37.89
N LEU A 188 26.30 -12.06 -38.14
CA LEU A 188 26.41 -11.42 -39.45
C LEU A 188 27.88 -11.28 -39.88
N GLY A 189 28.80 -10.99 -38.96
CA GLY A 189 30.23 -10.93 -39.22
C GLY A 189 30.82 -12.28 -39.66
N VAL A 190 30.45 -13.37 -38.98
CA VAL A 190 30.86 -14.74 -39.36
C VAL A 190 30.28 -15.13 -40.72
N LEU A 191 29.00 -14.83 -40.96
CA LEU A 191 28.34 -15.09 -42.25
C LEU A 191 28.98 -14.28 -43.38
N ALA A 192 29.35 -13.02 -43.16
CA ALA A 192 30.00 -12.19 -44.18
C ALA A 192 31.33 -12.79 -44.69
N GLN A 193 32.05 -13.54 -43.87
CA GLN A 193 33.28 -14.23 -44.27
C GLN A 193 33.03 -15.60 -44.92
N SER A 194 31.91 -16.24 -44.62
CA SER A 194 31.60 -17.60 -45.05
C SER A 194 30.78 -17.68 -46.34
N VAL A 195 30.13 -16.57 -46.71
CA VAL A 195 29.09 -16.54 -47.73
C VAL A 195 29.60 -15.81 -48.99
N HIS A 196 29.19 -16.30 -50.16
CA HIS A 196 29.55 -15.72 -51.46
C HIS A 196 29.22 -14.21 -51.51
N TRP A 197 30.12 -13.41 -52.08
CA TRP A 197 30.06 -11.93 -52.07
C TRP A 197 28.73 -11.35 -52.58
N ALA A 198 28.03 -12.06 -53.46
CA ALA A 198 26.71 -11.66 -53.96
C ALA A 198 25.61 -11.59 -52.87
N LEU A 199 25.77 -12.28 -51.74
CA LEU A 199 24.79 -12.32 -50.66
C LEU A 199 25.04 -11.25 -49.58
N LEU A 200 26.21 -10.59 -49.60
CA LEU A 200 26.56 -9.52 -48.64
C LEU A 200 25.50 -8.40 -48.55
N PRO A 201 24.97 -7.85 -49.66
CA PRO A 201 23.96 -6.80 -49.59
C PRO A 201 22.68 -7.26 -48.87
N ILE A 202 22.26 -8.52 -49.09
CA ILE A 202 21.06 -9.10 -48.48
C ILE A 202 21.28 -9.25 -46.96
N ILE A 203 22.47 -9.70 -46.55
CA ILE A 203 22.86 -9.86 -45.15
C ILE A 203 22.85 -8.50 -44.43
N ILE A 204 23.39 -7.45 -45.05
CA ILE A 204 23.42 -6.09 -44.48
C ILE A 204 21.99 -5.54 -44.29
N ILE A 205 21.16 -5.66 -45.33
CA ILE A 205 19.76 -5.18 -45.28
C ILE A 205 18.97 -5.94 -44.21
N GLY A 206 19.13 -7.27 -44.14
CA GLY A 206 18.50 -8.10 -43.12
C GLY A 206 18.92 -7.71 -41.71
N GLY A 207 20.21 -7.46 -41.48
CA GLY A 207 20.75 -7.05 -40.18
C GLY A 207 20.19 -5.71 -39.69
N ILE A 208 20.13 -4.70 -40.55
CA ILE A 208 19.58 -3.37 -40.21
C ILE A 208 18.11 -3.49 -39.80
N LEU A 209 17.32 -4.28 -40.53
CA LEU A 209 15.91 -4.51 -40.20
C LEU A 209 15.73 -5.24 -38.87
N LEU A 210 16.57 -6.24 -38.60
CA LEU A 210 16.53 -7.00 -37.36
C LEU A 210 16.81 -6.11 -36.15
N ILE A 211 17.81 -5.22 -36.25
CA ILE A 211 18.11 -4.22 -35.20
C ILE A 211 16.92 -3.28 -34.96
N GLY A 212 16.30 -2.77 -36.03
CA GLY A 212 15.10 -1.93 -35.93
C GLY A 212 13.92 -2.65 -35.27
N LEU A 213 13.70 -3.92 -35.61
CA LEU A 213 12.65 -4.76 -35.05
C LEU A 213 12.87 -5.00 -33.54
N ILE A 214 14.12 -5.29 -33.15
CA ILE A 214 14.52 -5.43 -31.74
C ILE A 214 14.25 -4.14 -30.97
N GLY A 215 14.57 -2.98 -31.53
CA GLY A 215 14.29 -1.67 -30.91
C GLY A 215 12.80 -1.41 -30.73
N ILE A 216 11.96 -1.78 -31.70
CA ILE A 216 10.49 -1.67 -31.59
C ILE A 216 9.96 -2.60 -30.48
N PHE A 217 10.49 -3.82 -30.38
CA PHE A 217 10.14 -4.73 -29.28
C PHE A 217 10.56 -4.19 -27.92
N GLN A 218 11.72 -3.54 -27.81
CA GLN A 218 12.13 -2.86 -26.59
C GLN A 218 11.16 -1.73 -26.20
N LEU A 219 10.77 -0.89 -27.16
CA LEU A 219 9.82 0.21 -26.91
C LEU A 219 8.45 -0.29 -26.45
N LYS A 220 7.98 -1.41 -27.02
CA LYS A 220 6.73 -2.07 -26.64
C LYS A 220 6.82 -2.63 -25.22
N ASN A 221 7.92 -3.32 -24.91
CA ASN A 221 8.14 -3.88 -23.58
C ASN A 221 8.27 -2.78 -22.52
N ASP A 222 8.82 -1.62 -22.85
CA ASP A 222 8.95 -0.48 -21.93
C ASP A 222 7.66 0.38 -21.81
N ASP A 223 6.52 -0.08 -22.35
CA ASP A 223 5.24 0.64 -22.40
C ASP A 223 5.34 2.06 -23.02
N LYS A 224 6.38 2.32 -23.83
CA LYS A 224 6.60 3.64 -24.47
C LYS A 224 5.76 3.85 -25.72
N ILE A 225 5.19 2.77 -26.27
CA ILE A 225 4.35 2.80 -27.46
C ILE A 225 3.07 1.98 -27.25
N THR A 226 1.96 2.50 -27.74
CA THR A 226 0.66 1.82 -27.71
C THR A 226 0.60 0.68 -28.72
N ASP A 227 -0.32 -0.28 -28.53
CA ASP A 227 -0.52 -1.42 -29.44
C ASP A 227 -0.71 -0.98 -30.91
N LYS A 228 -1.48 0.09 -31.12
CA LYS A 228 -1.71 0.65 -32.46
C LYS A 228 -0.41 1.18 -33.09
N SER A 229 0.42 1.85 -32.30
CA SER A 229 1.70 2.39 -32.74
C SER A 229 2.72 1.28 -33.02
N PHE A 230 2.73 0.23 -32.19
CA PHE A 230 3.56 -0.95 -32.40
C PHE A 230 3.25 -1.65 -33.73
N VAL A 231 1.97 -1.95 -34.00
CA VAL A 231 1.57 -2.59 -35.26
C VAL A 231 1.94 -1.71 -36.47
N SER A 232 1.77 -0.39 -36.34
CA SER A 232 2.17 0.56 -37.39
C SER A 232 3.68 0.52 -37.67
N LEU A 233 4.52 0.57 -36.62
CA LEU A 233 5.98 0.55 -36.74
C LEU A 233 6.51 -0.78 -37.31
N VAL A 234 5.94 -1.91 -36.88
CA VAL A 234 6.27 -3.23 -37.44
C VAL A 234 5.90 -3.27 -38.92
N LYS A 235 4.67 -2.84 -39.28
CA LYS A 235 4.22 -2.80 -40.68
C LYS A 235 5.11 -1.92 -41.55
N GLU A 236 5.52 -0.76 -41.06
CA GLU A 236 6.40 0.16 -41.77
C GLU A 236 7.82 -0.42 -41.95
N THR A 237 8.32 -1.17 -40.97
CA THR A 237 9.60 -1.89 -41.06
C THR A 237 9.57 -2.96 -42.16
N TYR A 238 8.48 -3.75 -42.23
CA TYR A 238 8.33 -4.78 -43.27
C TYR A 238 8.09 -4.19 -44.68
N LYS A 239 7.42 -3.04 -44.81
CA LYS A 239 7.26 -2.35 -46.11
C LYS A 239 8.59 -1.92 -46.73
N ARG A 240 9.61 -1.67 -45.91
CA ARG A 240 10.94 -1.23 -46.36
C ARG A 240 11.85 -2.37 -46.78
N LEU A 241 11.38 -3.63 -46.70
CA LEU A 241 12.09 -4.78 -47.27
C LEU A 241 12.08 -4.67 -48.81
N PRO A 242 13.25 -4.59 -49.46
CA PRO A 242 13.32 -4.50 -50.92
C PRO A 242 12.77 -5.74 -51.64
N LEU A 243 12.54 -6.85 -50.92
CA LEU A 243 11.98 -8.10 -51.43
C LEU A 243 10.45 -8.09 -51.60
N ILE A 244 9.72 -7.16 -50.96
CA ILE A 244 8.23 -7.14 -50.99
C ILE A 244 7.71 -6.04 -51.94
N SER A 245 8.57 -5.12 -52.40
CA SER A 245 8.18 -4.03 -53.31
C SER A 245 8.11 -4.42 -54.79
N LYS A 246 8.15 -5.71 -55.15
CA LYS A 246 7.97 -6.18 -56.54
C LYS A 246 6.83 -7.18 -56.66
N LYS A 247 5.61 -6.67 -56.78
CA LYS A 247 4.66 -7.00 -57.86
C LYS A 247 3.37 -6.21 -57.64
N ASN A 248 3.09 -5.34 -58.60
CA ASN A 248 1.77 -5.06 -59.15
C ASN A 248 2.05 -4.21 -60.41
N GLU A 249 2.42 -4.89 -61.48
CA GLU A 249 1.89 -4.56 -62.81
C GLU A 249 0.48 -5.13 -62.88
#